data_AF-A0A357NDY7-F1
#
_entry.id   AF-A0A357NDY7-F1
#
_cell.length_a   1.000
_cell.length_b   1.000
_cell.length_c   1.000
_cell.angle_alpha   90.00
_cell.angle_beta   90.00
_cell.angle_gamma   90.00
#
_symmetry.space_group_name_H-M   'P 1'
#
loop_
_entity.id
_entity.type
_entity.pdbx_description
1 polymer ?
#
loop_
_entity_poly.entity_id
_entity_poly.type
_entity_poly.pdbx_seq_one_letter_code
_entity_poly.pdbx_strand_id
1 'polypeptide(L)' 'ITDDILDIVGDAQKIGKPVGSDLKNQKVTYPSLFTLPVARKMADDTINKALGCLEESGLQSAVLRALVEYLAQREH' A
#
# COMPACT_ATOMS: atom_id res chain seq x y z
N ILE A 1 -0.27 -0.03 4.92
CA ILE A 1 1.02 -0.41 4.27
C ILE A 1 1.31 0.50 3.08
N THR A 2 0.59 0.41 1.97
CA THR A 2 0.87 1.28 0.79
C THR A 2 0.74 2.77 1.13
N ASP A 3 -0.27 3.18 1.91
CA ASP A 3 -0.41 4.57 2.37
C ASP A 3 0.78 5.02 3.23
N ASP A 4 1.18 4.21 4.20
CA ASP A 4 2.34 4.44 5.06
C ASP A 4 3.64 4.61 4.25
N ILE A 5 3.79 3.84 3.17
CA ILE A 5 4.92 3.96 2.26
C ILE A 5 4.85 5.29 1.51
N LEU A 6 3.68 5.65 0.97
CA LEU A 6 3.45 6.90 0.25
C LEU A 6 3.65 8.13 1.14
N ASP A 7 3.31 8.07 2.42
CA ASP A 7 3.59 9.17 3.37
C ASP A 7 5.10 9.44 3.52
N ILE A 8 5.98 8.48 3.19
CA ILE A 8 7.44 8.63 3.29
C ILE A 8 8.09 8.95 1.94
N VAL A 9 7.71 8.23 0.88
CA VAL A 9 8.41 8.28 -0.42
C VAL A 9 7.65 9.06 -1.49
N GLY A 10 6.39 9.39 -1.23
CA GLY A 10 5.54 10.00 -2.23
C GLY A 10 5.84 11.46 -2.48
N ASP A 11 5.23 11.99 -3.53
CA ASP A 11 5.28 13.41 -3.83
C ASP A 11 4.08 14.09 -3.16
N ALA A 12 4.34 15.06 -2.29
CA ALA A 12 3.29 15.83 -1.62
C ALA A 12 2.31 16.49 -2.61
N GLN A 13 2.78 16.87 -3.81
CA GLN A 13 1.91 17.42 -4.86
C GLN A 13 0.99 16.38 -5.46
N LYS A 14 1.46 15.12 -5.61
CA LYS A 14 0.64 14.01 -6.13
C LYS A 14 -0.37 13.50 -5.09
N ILE A 15 0.04 13.41 -3.83
CA ILE A 15 -0.80 12.88 -2.73
C ILE A 15 -1.82 13.94 -2.24
N GLY A 16 -1.53 15.23 -2.40
CA GLY A 16 -2.41 16.32 -1.96
C GLY A 16 -2.37 16.58 -0.45
N LYS A 17 -1.41 15.99 0.27
CA LYS A 17 -1.11 16.25 1.69
C LYS A 17 0.42 16.31 1.91
N PRO A 18 0.91 16.94 3.00
CA PRO A 18 2.33 16.91 3.32
C PRO A 18 2.79 15.48 3.59
N VAL A 19 3.86 15.04 2.93
CA VAL A 19 4.58 13.81 3.31
C VAL A 19 5.20 13.96 4.70
N GLY A 20 5.38 12.83 5.39
CA GLY A 20 5.84 12.73 6.76
C GLY A 20 4.80 13.18 7.77
N SER A 21 3.50 13.18 7.40
CA SER A 21 2.42 13.54 8.29
C SER A 21 2.28 12.56 9.44
N ASP A 22 2.54 11.27 9.19
CA ASP A 22 2.44 10.25 10.23
C ASP A 22 3.58 10.37 11.24
N LEU A 23 4.80 10.69 10.78
CA LEU A 23 5.93 10.95 11.65
C LEU A 23 5.68 12.18 12.54
N LYS A 24 5.15 13.27 11.98
CA LYS A 24 4.79 14.48 12.74
C LYS A 24 3.75 14.19 13.82
N ASN A 25 2.81 13.30 13.53
CA ASN A 25 1.74 12.92 14.45
C ASN A 25 2.11 11.77 15.39
N GLN A 26 3.40 11.37 15.43
CA GLN A 26 3.90 10.26 16.26
C GLN A 26 3.11 8.96 16.05
N LYS A 27 2.58 8.74 14.85
CA LYS A 27 1.88 7.51 14.54
C LYS A 27 2.88 6.39 14.27
N VAL A 28 2.53 5.20 14.72
CA VAL A 28 3.25 3.99 14.41
C VAL A 28 2.77 3.45 13.05
N THR A 29 3.67 3.36 12.08
CA THR A 29 3.40 2.92 10.71
C THR A 29 4.27 1.71 10.34
N TYR A 30 3.95 1.05 9.23
CA TYR A 30 4.72 -0.12 8.78
C TYR A 30 6.22 0.19 8.59
N PRO A 31 6.61 1.25 7.85
CA PRO A 31 8.02 1.58 7.72
C PRO A 31 8.66 2.08 9.02
N SER A 32 7.89 2.55 10.01
CA SER A 32 8.44 2.98 11.31
C SER A 32 8.70 1.81 12.27
N LEU A 33 7.90 0.74 12.18
CA LEU A 33 8.10 -0.51 12.93
C LEU A 33 9.18 -1.39 12.30
N PHE A 34 9.27 -1.35 10.97
CA PHE A 34 10.22 -2.13 10.20
C PHE A 34 11.19 -1.19 9.48
N THR A 35 11.52 -1.52 8.23
CA THR A 35 12.24 -0.65 7.30
C THR A 35 11.39 -0.47 6.06
N LEU A 36 11.63 0.60 5.28
CA LEU A 36 10.93 0.82 4.02
C LEU A 36 11.01 -0.38 3.05
N PRO A 37 12.17 -1.04 2.84
CA PRO A 37 12.23 -2.24 2.02
C PRO A 37 11.37 -3.40 2.56
N VAL A 38 11.36 -3.61 3.87
CA VAL A 38 10.52 -4.65 4.50
C VAL A 38 9.03 -4.32 4.33
N ALA A 39 8.64 -3.06 4.54
CA ALA A 39 7.27 -2.62 4.33
C ALA A 39 6.81 -2.80 2.88
N ARG A 40 7.67 -2.53 1.89
CA ARG A 40 7.40 -2.80 0.47
C ARG A 40 7.16 -4.29 0.21
N LYS A 41 8.06 -5.15 0.70
CA LYS A 41 7.89 -6.61 0.60
C LYS A 41 6.57 -7.07 1.23
N MET A 42 6.22 -6.54 2.40
CA MET A 42 4.96 -6.87 3.07
C MET A 42 3.73 -6.41 2.27
N ALA A 43 3.81 -5.27 1.57
CA ALA A 43 2.75 -4.83 0.67
C ALA A 43 2.59 -5.83 -0.48
N ASP A 44 3.69 -6.18 -1.16
CA ASP A 44 3.70 -7.13 -2.28
C ASP A 44 3.17 -8.51 -1.87
N ASP A 45 3.63 -9.03 -0.73
CA ASP A 45 3.15 -10.30 -0.16
C ASP A 45 1.63 -10.25 0.12
N THR A 46 1.11 -9.10 0.57
CA THR A 46 -0.32 -8.92 0.86
C THR A 46 -1.15 -8.83 -0.42
N ILE A 47 -0.65 -8.14 -1.45
CA ILE A 47 -1.28 -8.05 -2.76
C ILE A 47 -1.38 -9.44 -3.41
N ASN A 48 -0.28 -10.20 -3.38
CA ASN A 48 -0.25 -11.56 -3.93
C ASN A 48 -1.23 -12.49 -3.20
N LYS A 49 -1.32 -12.38 -1.87
CA LYS A 49 -2.35 -13.10 -1.10
C LYS A 49 -3.77 -12.71 -1.51
N ALA A 50 -4.03 -11.42 -1.69
CA ALA A 50 -5.36 -10.94 -2.10
C ALA A 50 -5.75 -11.47 -3.49
N LEU A 51 -4.82 -11.46 -4.45
CA LEU A 51 -5.02 -12.05 -5.78
C LEU A 51 -5.28 -13.56 -5.70
N GLY A 52 -4.49 -14.29 -4.91
CA GLY A 52 -4.70 -15.72 -4.68
C GLY A 52 -6.08 -16.03 -4.07
N CYS A 53 -6.51 -15.27 -3.06
CA CYS A 53 -7.84 -15.43 -2.48
C CYS A 53 -8.97 -15.12 -3.49
N LEU A 54 -8.79 -14.15 -4.39
CA LEU A 54 -9.76 -13.87 -5.44
C LEU A 54 -9.85 -15.05 -6.42
N GLU A 55 -8.72 -15.63 -6.82
CA GLU A 55 -8.69 -16.81 -7.69
C GLU A 55 -9.35 -18.03 -7.02
N GLU A 56 -9.03 -18.29 -5.76
CA GLU A 56 -9.62 -19.39 -4.98
C GLU A 56 -11.12 -19.22 -4.69
N SER A 57 -11.59 -17.97 -4.58
CA SER A 57 -13.00 -17.69 -4.30
C SER A 57 -13.95 -18.08 -5.44
N GLY A 58 -13.43 -18.31 -6.66
CA GLY A 58 -14.22 -18.52 -7.86
C GLY A 58 -15.01 -17.30 -8.33
N LEU A 59 -14.88 -16.15 -7.63
CA LEU A 59 -15.49 -14.89 -8.02
C LEU A 59 -14.70 -14.28 -9.17
N GLN A 60 -15.21 -14.41 -10.39
CA GLN A 60 -14.67 -13.69 -11.54
C GLN A 60 -15.09 -12.22 -11.49
N SER A 61 -14.49 -11.46 -10.57
CA SER A 61 -14.72 -10.02 -10.45
C SER A 61 -13.54 -9.24 -10.99
N ALA A 62 -13.66 -8.81 -12.24
CA ALA A 62 -12.68 -7.92 -12.89
C ALA A 62 -12.49 -6.62 -12.08
N VAL A 63 -13.54 -6.13 -11.41
CA VAL A 63 -13.49 -4.92 -10.58
C VAL A 63 -12.61 -5.13 -9.35
N LEU A 64 -12.76 -6.25 -8.64
CA LEU A 64 -11.95 -6.52 -7.46
C LEU A 64 -10.49 -6.76 -7.83
N ARG A 65 -10.23 -7.47 -8.93
CA ARG A 65 -8.87 -7.64 -9.44
C ARG A 65 -8.21 -6.32 -9.80
N ALA A 66 -8.91 -5.47 -10.56
CA ALA A 66 -8.44 -4.14 -10.92
C ALA A 66 -8.18 -3.26 -9.68
N LEU A 67 -9.01 -3.37 -8.65
CA LEU A 67 -8.81 -2.64 -7.39
C LEU A 67 -7.53 -3.09 -6.67
N VAL A 68 -7.27 -4.40 -6.60
CA VAL A 68 -6.05 -4.93 -5.98
C VAL A 68 -4.80 -4.50 -6.77
N GLU A 69 -4.84 -4.60 -8.10
CA GLU A 69 -3.76 -4.15 -8.99
C GLU A 69 -3.52 -2.64 -8.88
N TYR A 70 -4.59 -1.84 -8.78
CA TYR A 70 -4.50 -0.39 -8.53
C TYR A 70 -3.79 -0.08 -7.20
N LEU A 71 -4.19 -0.76 -6.11
CA LEU A 71 -3.56 -0.56 -4.81
C LEU A 71 -2.08 -0.98 -4.77
N ALA A 72 -1.67 -1.88 -5.67
CA ALA A 72 -0.27 -2.29 -5.84
C ALA A 72 0.59 -1.22 -6.51
N GLN A 73 0.02 -0.49 -7.46
CA GLN A 73 0.75 0.42 -8.34
C GLN A 73 0.54 1.90 -8.04
N ARG A 74 -0.39 2.25 -7.14
CA ARG A 74 -0.74 3.66 -6.91
C ARG A 74 0.47 4.47 -6.41
N GLU A 75 0.60 5.67 -6.97
CA GLU A 75 1.62 6.66 -6.60
C GLU A 75 1.07 7.84 -5.81
N HIS A 76 -0.24 7.83 -5.51
CA HIS A 76 -0.97 8.90 -4.81
C HIS A 76 -2.04 8.34 -3.88
#